data_AF-A0A2K3K4U0-F1
#
_entry.id   AF-A0A2K3K4U0-F1
#
_cell.length_a   1.000
_cell.length_b   1.000
_cell.length_c   1.000
_cell.angle_alpha   90.00
_cell.angle_beta   90.00
_cell.angle_gamma   90.00
#
_symmetry.space_group_name_H-M   'P 1'
#
loop_
_entity.id
_entity.type
_entity.pdbx_description
1 polymer ?
#
loop_
_entity_poly.entity_id
_entity_poly.type
_entity_poly.pdbx_seq_one_letter_code
_entity_poly.pdbx_strand_id
1 'polypeptide(L)'
;STLTADDPRLYTIVEDIRNGPVNWETHLPEEGKRICSPFTDDGFAMYELAFKELGFKLPFSRFECEVFGRLKVAPSQLHPNSMAFIRAYPILCRYLNVEATVPLFFHIFKIQKQIVEEKQGWVSLKHCSAKIFKMFVESARGFKERYYVVKPVT
;
A
#
# COMPACT_ATOMS: atom_id res chain seq x y z
N SER A 1 -13.89 15.61 -9.18
CA SER A 1 -15.00 14.90 -9.85
C SER A 1 -15.26 13.63 -9.09
N THR A 2 -16.48 13.43 -8.61
CA THR A 2 -16.88 12.23 -7.87
C THR A 2 -16.75 11.03 -8.79
N LEU A 3 -15.85 10.10 -8.44
CA LEU A 3 -15.69 8.83 -9.15
C LEU A 3 -17.00 8.05 -8.99
N THR A 4 -17.49 7.39 -10.04
CA THR A 4 -18.62 6.46 -9.98
C THR A 4 -18.12 5.08 -10.36
N ALA A 5 -18.76 4.02 -9.86
CA ALA A 5 -18.29 2.64 -10.05
C ALA A 5 -18.09 2.23 -11.52
N ASP A 6 -18.81 2.89 -12.44
CA ASP A 6 -18.76 2.65 -13.89
C ASP A 6 -17.73 3.51 -14.65
N ASP A 7 -16.91 4.33 -13.98
CA ASP A 7 -15.92 5.16 -14.68
C ASP A 7 -14.78 4.27 -15.22
N PRO A 8 -14.59 4.19 -16.56
CA PRO A 8 -13.55 3.35 -17.18
C PRO A 8 -12.13 3.78 -16.82
N ARG A 9 -11.95 4.94 -16.19
CA ARG A 9 -10.65 5.40 -15.68
C ARG A 9 -10.28 4.74 -14.35
N LEU A 10 -11.20 4.10 -13.65
CA LEU A 10 -10.97 3.42 -12.38
C LEU A 10 -10.16 2.14 -12.57
N TYR A 11 -9.35 1.82 -11.56
CA TYR A 11 -8.63 0.54 -11.49
C TYR A 11 -9.09 -0.22 -10.24
N THR A 12 -9.95 -1.21 -10.44
CA THR A 12 -10.59 -1.99 -9.38
C THR A 12 -9.98 -3.39 -9.20
N ILE A 13 -8.97 -3.75 -10.01
CA ILE A 13 -8.36 -5.08 -9.99
C ILE A 13 -7.35 -5.21 -8.83
N VAL A 14 -7.81 -5.69 -7.68
CA VAL A 14 -7.00 -5.80 -6.45
C VAL A 14 -6.41 -7.18 -6.18
N GLU A 15 -6.89 -8.22 -6.85
CA GLU A 15 -6.38 -9.60 -6.73
C GLU A 15 -6.02 -10.19 -8.11
N ASP A 16 -5.29 -11.32 -8.11
CA ASP A 16 -4.92 -12.06 -9.33
C ASP A 16 -5.89 -13.24 -9.53
N ILE A 17 -6.94 -13.02 -10.32
CA ILE A 17 -7.98 -14.02 -10.59
C ILE A 17 -7.51 -14.88 -11.76
N ARG A 18 -6.74 -15.93 -11.46
CA ARG A 18 -6.23 -16.81 -12.53
C ARG A 18 -7.25 -17.80 -13.05
N ASN A 19 -8.28 -18.16 -12.26
CA ASN A 19 -9.47 -18.98 -12.60
C ASN A 19 -10.37 -19.26 -11.37
N GLY A 20 -10.28 -18.45 -10.30
CA GLY A 20 -10.97 -18.69 -9.01
C GLY A 20 -12.12 -17.73 -8.75
N PRO A 21 -12.89 -17.92 -7.66
CA PRO A 21 -13.89 -16.94 -7.23
C PRO A 21 -13.22 -15.63 -6.83
N VAL A 22 -13.95 -14.52 -7.02
CA VAL A 22 -13.57 -13.21 -6.51
C VAL A 22 -13.66 -13.25 -4.99
N ASN A 23 -12.57 -12.90 -4.29
CA ASN A 23 -12.51 -12.89 -2.83
C ASN A 23 -12.53 -11.48 -2.27
N TRP A 24 -12.20 -10.47 -3.09
CA TRP A 24 -12.08 -9.08 -2.65
C TRP A 24 -12.84 -8.14 -3.58
N GLU A 25 -13.57 -7.20 -2.98
CA GLU A 25 -14.29 -6.15 -3.68
C GLU A 25 -13.77 -4.76 -3.28
N THR A 26 -13.81 -3.84 -4.24
CA THR A 26 -13.43 -2.44 -4.04
C THR A 26 -14.65 -1.54 -4.07
N HIS A 27 -14.81 -0.76 -3.01
CA HIS A 27 -15.85 0.25 -2.89
C HIS A 27 -15.25 1.64 -2.94
N LEU A 28 -15.97 2.56 -3.57
CA LEU A 28 -15.64 3.97 -3.46
C LEU A 28 -15.96 4.45 -2.04
N PRO A 29 -15.15 5.37 -1.49
CA PRO A 29 -15.46 5.97 -0.19
C PRO A 29 -16.80 6.72 -0.26
N GLU A 30 -17.61 6.58 0.78
CA GLU A 30 -18.83 7.39 0.93
C GLU A 30 -18.50 8.89 0.93
N GLU A 31 -19.47 9.71 0.54
CA GLU A 31 -19.30 11.16 0.52
C GLU A 31 -18.83 11.70 1.89
N GLY A 32 -17.78 12.52 1.88
CA GLY A 32 -17.20 13.09 3.10
C GLY A 32 -16.27 12.15 3.89
N LYS A 33 -16.21 10.85 3.58
CA LYS A 33 -15.19 9.96 4.16
C LYS A 33 -13.82 10.29 3.59
N ARG A 34 -12.80 10.13 4.43
CA ARG A 34 -11.38 10.28 4.07
C ARG A 34 -10.73 8.92 4.16
N ILE A 35 -9.56 8.75 3.54
CA ILE A 35 -8.80 7.50 3.62
C ILE A 35 -8.38 7.11 5.05
N CYS A 36 -8.36 8.08 5.97
CA CYS A 36 -8.08 7.87 7.39
C CYS A 36 -9.34 7.75 8.26
N SER A 37 -10.54 7.76 7.66
CA SER A 37 -11.79 7.50 8.38
C SER A 37 -11.81 6.07 8.92
N PRO A 38 -12.51 5.81 10.04
CA PRO A 38 -12.79 4.45 10.46
C PRO A 38 -13.75 3.78 9.45
N PHE A 39 -13.46 2.51 9.13
CA PHE A 39 -14.30 1.65 8.30
C PHE A 39 -14.74 0.47 9.17
N THR A 40 -16.04 0.18 9.20
CA THR A 40 -16.68 -0.66 10.24
C THR A 40 -16.87 -2.13 9.85
N ASP A 41 -16.59 -2.50 8.59
CA ASP A 41 -17.06 -3.78 8.02
C ASP A 41 -15.89 -4.61 7.48
N ASP A 42 -14.93 -4.95 8.34
CA ASP A 42 -13.73 -5.76 8.05
C ASP A 42 -12.85 -5.31 6.87
N GLY A 43 -13.14 -4.11 6.34
CA GLY A 43 -12.45 -3.51 5.23
C GLY A 43 -11.34 -2.56 5.65
N PHE A 44 -10.42 -2.30 4.73
CA PHE A 44 -9.36 -1.31 4.90
C PHE A 44 -9.28 -0.40 3.69
N ALA A 45 -8.84 0.84 3.91
CA ALA A 45 -8.64 1.78 2.82
C ALA A 45 -7.22 1.69 2.25
N MET A 46 -7.11 1.78 0.92
CA MET A 46 -5.82 1.80 0.22
C MET A 46 -5.90 2.64 -1.05
N TYR A 47 -4.80 3.28 -1.41
CA TYR A 47 -4.70 4.09 -2.62
C TYR A 47 -4.79 3.22 -3.88
N GLU A 48 -5.46 3.70 -4.92
CA GLU A 48 -5.48 3.03 -6.23
C GLU A 48 -4.05 2.75 -6.74
N LEU A 49 -3.15 3.71 -6.52
CA LEU A 49 -1.74 3.65 -6.92
C LEU A 49 -1.05 2.37 -6.43
N ALA A 50 -1.42 1.86 -5.25
CA ALA A 50 -0.83 0.63 -4.72
C ALA A 50 -1.12 -0.59 -5.61
N PHE A 51 -2.33 -0.69 -6.13
CA PHE A 51 -2.72 -1.81 -6.99
C PHE A 51 -2.32 -1.57 -8.45
N LYS A 52 -2.60 -0.36 -8.96
CA LYS A 52 -2.44 -0.01 -10.37
C LYS A 52 -0.99 0.14 -10.79
N GLU A 53 -0.20 0.87 -10.00
CA GLU A 53 1.17 1.24 -10.39
C GLU A 53 2.21 0.40 -9.66
N LEU A 54 2.00 0.13 -8.37
CA LEU A 54 2.93 -0.68 -7.58
C LEU A 54 2.67 -2.18 -7.72
N GLY A 55 1.49 -2.60 -8.19
CA GLY A 55 1.19 -4.01 -8.40
C GLY A 55 1.12 -4.83 -7.11
N PHE A 56 0.68 -4.23 -6.01
CA PHE A 56 0.17 -4.99 -4.87
C PHE A 56 -1.02 -5.84 -5.31
N LYS A 57 -1.18 -7.01 -4.71
CA LYS A 57 -2.31 -7.91 -4.94
C LYS A 57 -2.76 -8.53 -3.64
N LEU A 58 -4.04 -8.85 -3.57
CA LEU A 58 -4.67 -9.52 -2.44
C LEU A 58 -4.83 -11.04 -2.69
N PRO A 59 -4.80 -11.85 -1.62
CA PRO A 59 -4.35 -11.47 -0.28
C PRO A 59 -2.86 -11.06 -0.31
N PHE A 60 -2.47 -10.14 0.58
CA PHE A 60 -1.07 -9.71 0.66
C PHE A 60 -0.16 -10.91 0.92
N SER A 61 1.07 -10.86 0.40
CA SER A 61 2.06 -11.88 0.70
C SER A 61 2.40 -11.90 2.19
N ARG A 62 2.89 -13.03 2.69
CA ARG A 62 3.34 -13.18 4.09
C ARG A 62 4.33 -12.07 4.48
N PHE A 63 5.28 -11.76 3.60
CA PHE A 63 6.26 -10.70 3.83
C PHE A 63 5.59 -9.33 4.01
N GLU A 64 4.66 -8.96 3.11
CA GLU A 64 3.94 -7.69 3.19
C GLU A 64 3.11 -7.59 4.48
N CYS A 65 2.38 -8.66 4.83
CA CYS A 65 1.64 -8.75 6.09
C CYS A 65 2.53 -8.54 7.33
N GLU A 66 3.68 -9.22 7.40
CA GLU A 66 4.60 -9.09 8.53
C GLU A 66 5.25 -7.69 8.60
N VAL A 67 5.55 -7.06 7.45
CA VAL A 67 6.04 -5.67 7.41
C VAL A 67 4.96 -4.71 7.90
N PHE A 68 3.73 -4.78 7.38
CA PHE A 68 2.63 -3.93 7.82
C PHE A 68 2.34 -4.11 9.32
N GLY A 69 2.32 -5.36 9.80
CA GLY A 69 2.16 -5.68 11.22
C GLY A 69 3.26 -5.07 12.10
N ARG A 70 4.53 -5.11 11.65
CA ARG A 70 5.66 -4.50 12.38
C ARG A 70 5.63 -2.98 12.37
N LEU A 71 5.15 -2.36 11.30
CA LEU A 71 4.97 -0.91 11.24
C LEU A 71 3.82 -0.44 12.14
N LYS A 72 2.84 -1.31 12.43
CA LYS A 72 1.62 -1.02 13.19
C LYS A 72 0.84 0.16 12.59
N VAL A 73 0.74 0.21 11.27
CA VAL A 73 0.00 1.24 10.53
C VAL A 73 -0.88 0.62 9.46
N ALA A 74 -1.98 1.30 9.14
CA ALA A 74 -2.77 0.94 7.98
C ALA A 74 -1.98 1.21 6.69
N PRO A 75 -2.15 0.41 5.62
CA PRO A 75 -1.46 0.63 4.35
C PRO A 75 -1.61 2.05 3.80
N SER A 76 -2.77 2.69 4.01
CA SER A 76 -3.05 4.08 3.63
C SER A 76 -2.18 5.14 4.31
N GLN A 77 -1.51 4.81 5.42
CA GLN A 77 -0.64 5.76 6.15
C GLN A 77 0.82 5.72 5.67
N LEU A 78 1.16 4.80 4.76
CA LEU A 78 2.49 4.68 4.19
C LEU A 78 2.70 5.64 3.02
N HIS A 79 3.84 6.32 3.02
CA HIS A 79 4.24 7.14 1.88
C HIS A 79 4.38 6.27 0.61
N PRO A 80 3.99 6.74 -0.60
CA PRO A 80 4.07 5.96 -1.84
C PRO A 80 5.43 5.33 -2.12
N ASN A 81 6.53 6.08 -1.95
CA ASN A 81 7.88 5.52 -2.07
C ASN A 81 8.14 4.35 -1.11
N SER A 82 7.57 4.39 0.09
CA SER A 82 7.73 3.31 1.08
C SER A 82 6.93 2.07 0.69
N MET A 83 5.70 2.24 0.18
CA MET A 83 4.95 1.13 -0.42
C MET A 83 5.73 0.50 -1.59
N ALA A 84 6.34 1.33 -2.45
CA ALA A 84 7.16 0.84 -3.55
C ALA A 84 8.38 0.03 -3.07
N PHE A 85 9.06 0.46 -2.00
CA PHE A 85 10.18 -0.30 -1.43
C PHE A 85 9.74 -1.64 -0.84
N ILE A 86 8.60 -1.67 -0.13
CA ILE A 86 8.02 -2.92 0.40
C ILE A 86 7.75 -3.90 -0.74
N ARG A 87 7.20 -3.42 -1.85
CA ARG A 87 6.89 -4.24 -3.02
C ARG A 87 8.13 -4.71 -3.77
N ALA A 88 9.10 -3.81 -3.98
CA ALA A 88 10.30 -4.07 -4.78
C ALA A 88 11.29 -4.99 -4.06
N TYR A 89 11.36 -4.94 -2.73
CA TYR A 89 12.29 -5.72 -1.94
C TYR A 89 12.23 -7.24 -2.19
N PRO A 90 11.08 -7.93 -2.07
CA PRO A 90 11.03 -9.37 -2.32
C PRO A 90 11.33 -9.74 -3.77
N ILE A 91 11.07 -8.83 -4.73
CA ILE A 91 11.43 -9.01 -6.14
C ILE A 91 12.95 -8.97 -6.31
N LEU A 92 13.62 -7.98 -5.70
CA LEU A 92 15.07 -7.87 -5.71
C LEU A 92 15.75 -9.06 -5.03
N CYS A 93 15.27 -9.47 -3.85
CA CYS A 93 15.76 -10.64 -3.14
C CYS A 93 15.68 -11.90 -4.00
N ARG A 94 14.55 -12.12 -4.69
CA ARG A 94 14.40 -13.24 -5.63
C ARG A 94 15.42 -13.17 -6.77
N TYR A 95 15.61 -12.00 -7.38
CA TYR A 95 16.58 -11.81 -8.45
C TYR A 95 18.03 -12.12 -8.00
N LEU A 96 18.37 -11.74 -6.76
CA LEU A 96 19.68 -11.97 -6.17
C LEU A 96 19.85 -13.36 -5.54
N ASN A 97 18.83 -14.23 -5.59
CA ASN A 97 18.80 -15.52 -4.89
C ASN A 97 19.05 -15.40 -3.37
N VAL A 98 18.51 -14.36 -2.74
CA VAL A 98 18.56 -14.13 -1.28
C VAL A 98 17.14 -14.24 -0.72
N GLU A 99 17.01 -14.80 0.48
CA GLU A 99 15.71 -14.84 1.16
C GLU A 99 15.24 -13.43 1.56
N ALA A 100 14.00 -13.09 1.20
CA ALA A 100 13.38 -11.83 1.57
C ALA A 100 12.87 -11.87 3.02
N THR A 101 13.70 -11.47 3.97
CA THR A 101 13.33 -11.52 5.41
C THR A 101 12.99 -10.15 5.96
N VAL A 102 12.02 -10.09 6.87
CA VAL A 102 11.61 -8.84 7.55
C VAL A 102 12.75 -8.22 8.37
N PRO A 103 13.58 -8.98 9.12
CA PRO A 103 14.74 -8.41 9.81
C PRO A 103 15.73 -7.74 8.86
N LEU A 104 16.05 -8.35 7.72
CA LEU A 104 16.96 -7.75 6.73
C LEU A 104 16.34 -6.50 6.09
N PHE A 105 15.04 -6.52 5.79
CA PHE A 105 14.32 -5.33 5.34
C PHE A 105 14.47 -4.15 6.31
N PHE A 106 14.25 -4.36 7.61
CA PHE A 106 14.40 -3.29 8.63
C PHE A 106 15.86 -3.01 9.04
N HIS A 107 16.80 -3.85 8.62
CA HIS A 107 18.22 -3.53 8.67
C HIS A 107 18.56 -2.48 7.58
N ILE A 108 18.00 -2.63 6.38
CA ILE A 108 18.22 -1.75 5.23
C ILE A 108 17.40 -0.46 5.33
N PHE A 109 16.15 -0.54 5.80
CA PHE A 109 15.22 0.58 5.88
C PHE A 109 14.88 0.93 7.33
N LYS A 110 15.14 2.17 7.75
CA LYS A 110 14.62 2.73 9.00
C LYS A 110 13.26 3.36 8.79
N ILE A 111 12.43 3.21 9.83
CA ILE A 111 11.12 3.85 9.93
C ILE A 111 11.35 5.32 10.27
N GLN A 112 10.74 6.20 9.51
CA GLN A 112 10.64 7.61 9.77
C GLN A 112 9.15 7.97 9.91
N LYS A 113 8.78 8.49 11.07
CA LYS A 113 7.42 8.93 11.37
C LYS A 113 7.38 10.44 11.30
N GLN A 114 6.53 11.00 10.43
CA GLN A 114 6.26 12.43 10.45
C GLN A 114 5.27 12.74 11.56
N ILE A 115 5.53 13.80 12.31
CA ILE A 115 4.60 14.41 13.26
C ILE A 115 4.29 15.80 12.72
N VAL A 116 3.01 16.10 12.53
CA VAL A 116 2.53 17.39 12.03
C VAL A 116 1.50 17.90 13.01
N GLU A 117 1.75 19.04 13.64
CA GLU A 117 0.83 19.68 14.59
C GLU A 117 0.29 18.69 15.64
N GLU A 118 1.23 17.97 16.29
CA GLU A 118 0.95 16.94 17.33
C GLU A 118 0.18 15.70 16.83
N LYS A 119 -0.11 15.60 15.53
CA LYS A 119 -0.76 14.45 14.91
C LYS A 119 0.23 13.57 14.19
N GLN A 120 -0.05 12.26 14.20
CA GLN A 120 0.72 11.28 13.45
C GLN A 120 0.50 11.50 11.95
N GLY A 121 1.56 11.93 11.27
CA GLY A 121 1.60 12.08 9.82
C GLY A 121 2.01 10.78 9.12
N TRP A 122 2.57 10.91 7.92
CA TRP A 122 3.02 9.78 7.12
C TRP A 122 4.08 8.94 7.82
N VAL A 123 4.00 7.63 7.59
CA VAL A 123 5.11 6.73 7.86
C VAL A 123 5.88 6.52 6.57
N SER A 124 7.18 6.82 6.62
CA SER A 124 8.10 6.60 5.52
C SER A 124 9.24 5.66 5.92
N LEU A 125 9.82 5.03 4.91
CA LEU A 125 10.99 4.17 5.01
C LEU A 125 12.18 4.88 4.37
N LYS A 126 13.26 5.03 5.13
CA LYS A 126 14.49 5.65 4.69
C LYS A 126 15.61 4.62 4.68
N HIS A 127 16.40 4.60 3.61
CA HIS A 127 17.62 3.79 3.55
C HIS A 127 18.56 4.15 4.71
N CYS A 128 19.03 3.14 5.44
CA CYS A 128 19.98 3.28 6.54
C CYS A 128 21.39 3.63 6.08
N SER A 129 21.79 3.09 4.93
CA SER A 129 23.14 3.20 4.40
C SER A 129 23.09 3.55 2.90
N ALA A 130 23.56 2.66 2.04
CA ALA A 130 23.52 2.84 0.59
C ALA A 130 22.06 2.78 0.08
N LYS A 131 21.75 3.65 -0.89
CA LYS A 131 20.46 3.59 -1.59
C LYS A 131 20.45 2.38 -2.52
N ILE A 132 19.68 1.36 -2.17
CA ILE A 132 19.47 0.18 -3.02
C ILE A 132 18.34 0.40 -4.03
N PHE A 133 17.41 1.32 -3.73
CA PHE A 133 16.36 1.74 -4.64
C PHE A 133 16.43 3.24 -4.91
N LYS A 134 16.13 3.62 -6.15
CA LYS A 134 15.71 4.99 -6.48
C LYS A 134 14.29 5.22 -5.97
N MET A 135 13.91 6.47 -5.77
CA MET A 135 12.53 6.80 -5.44
C MET A 135 11.61 6.39 -6.60
N PHE A 136 10.45 5.84 -6.28
CA PHE A 136 9.43 5.50 -7.27
C PHE A 136 8.90 6.77 -7.95
N VAL A 137 8.63 7.79 -7.14
CA VAL A 137 8.25 9.13 -7.60
C VAL A 137 9.01 10.19 -6.82
N GLU A 138 9.44 11.24 -7.52
CA GLU A 138 10.08 12.41 -6.88
C GLU A 138 9.10 13.19 -6.01
N SER A 139 7.85 13.32 -6.47
CA SER A 139 6.75 13.94 -5.73
C SER A 139 5.43 13.28 -6.09
N ALA A 140 4.81 12.60 -5.12
CA ALA A 140 3.50 12.00 -5.30
C ALA A 140 2.41 13.09 -5.19
N ARG A 141 1.97 13.64 -6.33
CA ARG A 141 0.86 14.62 -6.41
C ARG A 141 -0.42 13.93 -6.92
N GLY A 142 -1.58 14.39 -6.46
CA GLY A 142 -2.89 13.92 -6.95
C GLY A 142 -3.32 12.51 -6.54
N PHE A 143 -2.40 11.61 -6.17
CA PHE A 143 -2.74 10.22 -5.83
C PHE A 143 -3.73 10.08 -4.66
N LYS A 144 -3.78 11.06 -3.75
CA LYS A 144 -4.63 11.02 -2.56
C LYS A 144 -6.12 11.09 -2.87
N GLU A 145 -6.49 11.58 -4.05
CA GLU A 145 -7.87 11.70 -4.50
C GLU A 145 -8.44 10.35 -4.97
N ARG A 146 -7.58 9.35 -5.19
CA ARG A 146 -7.96 8.05 -5.73
C ARG A 146 -7.63 6.93 -4.75
N TYR A 147 -8.62 6.48 -4.01
CA TYR A 147 -8.50 5.39 -3.05
C TYR A 147 -9.80 4.61 -2.95
N TYR A 148 -9.69 3.38 -2.48
CA TYR A 148 -10.80 2.44 -2.32
C TYR A 148 -10.88 1.95 -0.89
N VAL A 149 -12.08 1.54 -0.48
CA VAL A 149 -12.31 0.66 0.66
C VAL A 149 -12.34 -0.76 0.11
N VAL A 150 -11.40 -1.59 0.52
CA VAL A 150 -11.31 -2.99 0.11
C VAL A 150 -11.96 -3.85 1.18
N LYS A 151 -12.87 -4.74 0.79
CA LYS A 151 -13.58 -5.67 1.68
C LYS A 151 -13.53 -7.10 1.13
N PRO A 152 -13.59 -8.13 2.00
CA PRO A 152 -13.84 -9.49 1.54
C PRO A 152 -15.24 -9.60 0.95
N VAL A 153 -15.40 -10.38 -0.12
CA VAL A 153 -16.73 -10.74 -0.64
C VAL A 153 -17.43 -11.64 0.39
N THR A 154 -18.67 -11.31 0.74
CA THR A 154 -19.51 -12.08 1.68
C THR A 154 -20.54 -12.93 0.94
#